data_AF-A0AAW9QIW7-F1
#
_entry.id   AF-A0AAW9QIW7-F1
#
_cell.length_a   1.000
_cell.length_b   1.000
_cell.length_c   1.000
_cell.angle_alpha   90.00
_cell.angle_beta   90.00
_cell.angle_gamma   90.00
#
_symmetry.space_group_name_H-M   'P 1'
#
loop_
_entity.id
_entity.type
_entity.pdbx_description
1 polymer ?
#
loop_
_entity_poly.entity_id
_entity_poly.type
_entity_poly.pdbx_seq_one_letter_code
_entity_poly.pdbx_strand_id
1 'polypeptide(L)'
;MFRVTIVRVYVDIGKFWPVELSVNAAYEQLLIRGAKVDRRTLSAARSGTLARSEYLTLLRLRDWVRDLTGNSELTIDDLLRVEDD
;
A
#
# COMPACT_ATOMS: atom_id res chain seq x y z
N MET A 1 -15.85 -22.91 -24.24
CA MET A 1 -15.72 -21.44 -24.22
C MET A 1 -15.17 -21.07 -22.85
N PHE A 2 -13.88 -20.73 -22.75
CA PHE A 2 -13.29 -20.33 -21.47
C PHE A 2 -13.52 -18.83 -21.27
N ARG A 3 -14.26 -18.45 -20.23
CA ARG A 3 -14.32 -17.06 -19.77
C ARG A 3 -13.00 -16.79 -19.04
N VAL A 4 -12.19 -15.90 -19.58
CA VAL A 4 -11.05 -15.34 -18.83
C VAL A 4 -11.63 -14.24 -17.96
N THR A 5 -11.71 -14.49 -16.65
CA THR A 5 -12.00 -13.43 -15.69
C THR A 5 -10.76 -12.56 -15.60
N ILE A 6 -10.86 -11.28 -15.93
CA ILE A 6 -9.76 -10.33 -15.75
C ILE A 6 -9.80 -9.95 -14.28
N VAL A 7 -8.77 -10.35 -13.53
CA VAL A 7 -8.65 -10.02 -12.12
C VAL A 7 -7.74 -8.80 -12.00
N ARG A 8 -8.23 -7.73 -11.37
CA ARG A 8 -7.44 -6.54 -11.08
C ARG A 8 -6.91 -6.61 -9.66
N VAL A 9 -5.62 -6.33 -9.50
CA VAL A 9 -4.95 -6.33 -8.19
C VAL A 9 -4.45 -4.93 -7.89
N TYR A 10 -4.91 -4.42 -6.77
CA TYR A 10 -4.54 -3.12 -6.23
C TYR A 10 -3.80 -3.26 -4.91
N VAL A 11 -3.06 -2.23 -4.53
CA VAL A 11 -2.45 -2.08 -3.21
C VAL A 11 -3.39 -1.24 -2.36
N ASP A 12 -3.81 -1.78 -1.23
CA ASP A 12 -4.67 -1.16 -0.23
C ASP A 12 -4.03 -1.23 1.16
N ILE A 13 -3.40 -0.13 1.54
CA ILE A 13 -2.87 0.08 2.90
C ILE A 13 -3.85 0.87 3.78
N GLY A 14 -4.99 1.31 3.23
CA GLY A 14 -5.99 2.10 3.94
C GLY A 14 -6.55 1.38 5.17
N LYS A 15 -6.69 0.06 5.10
CA LYS A 15 -7.12 -0.78 6.23
C LYS A 15 -6.17 -0.79 7.43
N PHE A 16 -4.92 -0.39 7.24
CA PHE A 16 -3.92 -0.26 8.30
C PHE A 16 -3.62 1.19 8.67
N TRP A 17 -4.32 2.14 8.02
CA TRP A 17 -4.02 3.56 8.10
C TRP A 17 -4.72 4.20 9.31
N PRO A 18 -3.98 4.83 10.25
CA PRO A 18 -4.61 5.51 11.40
C PRO A 18 -5.51 6.67 10.95
N VAL A 19 -6.72 6.77 11.50
CA VAL A 19 -7.73 7.77 11.10
C VAL A 19 -7.18 9.22 11.18
N GLU A 20 -6.40 9.51 12.22
CA GLU A 20 -5.80 10.82 12.51
C GLU A 20 -4.61 11.17 11.59
N LEU A 21 -4.05 10.18 10.88
CA LEU A 21 -2.80 10.37 10.11
C LEU A 21 -3.10 10.95 8.72
N SER A 22 -2.67 12.19 8.47
CA SER A 22 -2.77 12.77 7.13
C SER A 22 -1.75 12.15 6.15
N VAL A 23 -2.07 12.16 4.85
CA VAL A 23 -1.13 11.70 3.79
C VAL A 23 0.17 12.50 3.81
N ASN A 24 0.10 13.81 4.08
CA ASN A 24 1.29 14.66 4.17
C ASN A 24 2.17 14.26 5.36
N ALA A 25 1.59 14.06 6.54
CA ALA A 25 2.34 13.63 7.71
C ALA A 25 3.00 12.26 7.49
N ALA A 26 2.28 11.31 6.90
CA ALA A 26 2.81 10.00 6.52
C ALA A 26 3.96 10.10 5.51
N TYR A 27 3.82 10.97 4.50
CA TYR A 27 4.85 11.23 3.51
C TYR A 27 6.13 11.81 4.14
N GLU A 28 6.00 12.78 5.05
CA GLU A 28 7.16 13.33 5.76
C GLU A 28 7.87 12.26 6.62
N GLN A 29 7.13 11.37 7.28
CA GLN A 29 7.71 10.25 8.03
C GLN A 29 8.51 9.31 7.12
N LEU A 30 7.98 8.97 5.95
CA LEU A 30 8.66 8.14 4.95
C LEU A 30 9.91 8.84 4.41
N LEU A 31 9.84 10.14 4.15
CA LEU A 31 10.95 10.94 3.66
C LEU A 31 12.11 10.98 4.66
N ILE A 32 11.84 11.23 5.94
CA ILE A 32 12.84 11.23 7.02
C ILE A 32 13.56 9.88 7.11
N ARG A 33 12.85 8.78 6.86
CA ARG A 33 13.39 7.42 6.86
C ARG A 33 14.14 7.05 5.57
N GLY A 34 14.24 7.97 4.62
CA GLY A 34 14.87 7.73 3.31
C GLY A 34 14.06 6.78 2.41
N ALA A 35 12.79 6.52 2.73
CA ALA A 35 11.92 5.71 1.90
C ALA A 35 11.50 6.51 0.66
N LYS A 36 11.95 6.05 -0.52
CA LYS A 36 11.58 6.68 -1.80
C LYS A 36 10.20 6.22 -2.24
N VAL A 37 9.16 6.77 -1.63
CA VAL A 37 7.75 6.62 -2.04
C VAL A 37 7.19 8.03 -2.20
N ASP A 38 6.78 8.39 -3.41
CA ASP A 38 6.21 9.71 -3.65
C ASP A 38 4.79 9.82 -3.06
N ARG A 39 4.34 11.06 -2.84
CA ARG A 39 3.04 11.36 -2.22
C ARG A 39 1.85 10.83 -3.02
N ARG A 40 1.94 10.79 -4.35
CA ARG A 40 0.85 10.32 -5.22
C ARG A 40 0.69 8.81 -5.08
N THR A 41 1.80 8.08 -5.10
CA THR A 41 1.86 6.63 -4.84
C THR A 41 1.29 6.29 -3.47
N LEU A 42 1.72 7.03 -2.43
CA LEU A 42 1.21 6.84 -1.07
C LEU A 42 -0.30 7.11 -0.97
N SER A 43 -0.78 8.18 -1.58
CA SER A 43 -2.20 8.51 -1.61
C SER A 43 -3.03 7.43 -2.33
N ALA A 44 -2.54 6.94 -3.48
CA ALA A 44 -3.23 5.90 -4.24
C ALA A 44 -3.28 4.57 -3.48
N ALA A 45 -2.19 4.20 -2.78
CA ALA A 45 -2.15 3.02 -1.93
C ALA A 45 -3.13 3.14 -0.76
N ARG A 46 -3.22 4.34 -0.14
CA ARG A 46 -4.19 4.60 0.94
C ARG A 46 -5.63 4.43 0.46
N SER A 47 -5.94 4.88 -0.76
CA SER A 47 -7.28 4.74 -1.33
C SER A 47 -7.56 3.38 -1.97
N GLY A 48 -6.62 2.43 -1.94
CA GLY A 48 -6.81 1.11 -2.53
C GLY A 48 -6.86 1.10 -4.07
N THR A 49 -6.31 2.14 -4.72
CA THR A 49 -6.35 2.34 -6.18
C THR A 49 -4.99 2.28 -6.84
N LEU A 50 -3.91 2.10 -6.07
CA LEU A 50 -2.58 1.89 -6.62
C LEU A 50 -2.54 0.54 -7.31
N ALA A 51 -2.42 0.54 -8.64
CA ALA A 51 -2.20 -0.70 -9.40
C ALA A 51 -0.94 -1.41 -8.89
N ARG A 52 -0.88 -2.74 -9.05
CA ARG A 52 0.27 -3.56 -8.68
C ARG A 52 1.57 -2.88 -9.12
N SER A 53 2.33 -2.41 -8.14
CA SER A 53 3.53 -1.59 -8.33
C SER A 53 4.78 -2.46 -8.34
N GLU A 54 5.92 -1.82 -8.62
CA GLU A 54 7.22 -2.47 -8.48
C GLU A 54 7.41 -3.06 -7.07
N TYR A 55 8.06 -4.22 -7.02
CA TYR A 55 8.26 -4.98 -5.78
C TYR A 55 8.93 -4.15 -4.67
N LEU A 56 9.87 -3.27 -5.01
CA LEU A 56 10.53 -2.38 -4.04
C LEU A 56 9.56 -1.39 -3.38
N THR A 57 8.58 -0.88 -4.12
CA THR A 57 7.54 0.00 -3.57
C THR A 57 6.64 -0.78 -2.62
N LEU A 58 6.26 -2.02 -2.97
CA LEU A 58 5.47 -2.90 -2.10
C LEU A 58 6.22 -3.22 -0.80
N LEU A 59 7.51 -3.52 -0.87
CA LEU A 59 8.35 -3.74 0.32
C LEU A 59 8.37 -2.52 1.24
N ARG A 60 8.60 -1.33 0.69
CA ARG A 60 8.62 -0.07 1.46
C ARG A 60 7.29 0.22 2.15
N LEU A 61 6.19 0.03 1.42
CA LEU A 61 4.85 0.22 1.97
C LEU A 61 4.56 -0.79 3.09
N ARG A 62 4.92 -2.06 2.89
CA ARG A 62 4.78 -3.11 3.93
C ARG A 62 5.57 -2.74 5.17
N ASP A 63 6.86 -2.46 5.04
CA ASP A 63 7.72 -2.19 6.18
C ASP A 63 7.23 -0.98 6.97
N TRP A 64 6.77 0.07 6.28
CA TRP A 64 6.14 1.21 6.93
C TRP A 64 4.83 0.86 7.64
N VAL A 65 3.96 0.07 7.01
CA VAL A 65 2.70 -0.38 7.63
C VAL A 65 2.95 -1.27 8.85
N ARG A 66 3.97 -2.13 8.83
CA ARG A 66 4.39 -2.93 9.98
C ARG A 66 4.80 -2.03 11.14
N ASP A 67 5.60 -1.00 10.87
CA ASP A 67 6.01 -0.03 11.89
C ASP A 67 4.83 0.77 12.46
N LEU A 68 3.87 1.15 11.61
CA LEU A 68 2.67 1.87 12.03
C LEU A 68 1.77 1.04 12.95
N THR A 69 1.61 -0.25 12.62
CA THR A 69 0.66 -1.14 13.30
C THR A 69 1.30 -1.95 14.43
N GLY A 70 2.64 -2.00 14.50
CA GLY A 70 3.38 -2.90 15.37
C GLY A 70 3.30 -4.38 14.95
N ASN A 71 2.73 -4.68 13.77
CA ASN A 71 2.55 -6.06 13.30
C ASN A 71 3.71 -6.48 12.40
N SER A 72 4.68 -7.23 12.94
CA SER A 72 5.86 -7.71 12.19
C SER A 72 5.55 -8.75 11.12
N GLU A 73 4.41 -9.44 11.20
CA GLU A 73 4.09 -10.60 10.36
C GLU A 73 3.42 -10.20 9.03
N LEU A 74 2.98 -8.96 8.92
CA LEU A 74 2.20 -8.42 7.81
C LEU A 74 2.92 -8.62 6.46
N THR A 75 2.38 -9.40 5.54
CA THR A 75 3.01 -9.75 4.26
C THR A 75 2.69 -8.74 3.15
N ILE A 76 3.29 -8.91 1.96
CA ILE A 76 2.89 -8.09 0.79
C ILE A 76 1.47 -8.45 0.35
N ASP A 77 1.10 -9.73 0.40
CA ASP A 77 -0.23 -10.20 -0.01
C ASP A 77 -1.32 -9.61 0.88
N ASP A 78 -1.00 -9.38 2.16
CA ASP A 78 -1.89 -8.66 3.08
C ASP A 78 -2.12 -7.20 2.67
N LEU A 79 -1.29 -6.60 1.82
CA LEU A 79 -1.55 -5.26 1.27
C LEU A 79 -2.35 -5.29 -0.02
N LEU A 80 -2.56 -6.47 -0.61
CA LEU A 80 -3.21 -6.58 -1.90
C LEU A 80 -4.73 -6.67 -1.75
N ARG A 81 -5.43 -6.01 -2.67
CA ARG A 81 -6.88 -6.06 -2.83
C ARG A 81 -7.17 -6.57 -4.24
N VAL A 82 -7.92 -7.65 -4.30
CA VAL A 82 -8.30 -8.29 -5.56
C VAL A 82 -9.73 -7.89 -5.88
N GLU A 83 -9.95 -7.36 -7.08
CA GLU A 83 -11.27 -7.06 -7.62
C GLU A 83 -11.49 -7.90 -8.88
N ASP A 84 -12.63 -8.59 -8.94
CA ASP A 84 -13.12 -9.22 -10.15
C ASP A 84 -13.78 -8.16 -11.04
N ASP A 85 -13.41 -8.14 -12.32
CA ASP A 85 -13.95 -7.25 -13.37
C ASP A 85 -15.12 -7.91 -14.12
#